data_AF-A0A563EB53-F1
#
_entry.id   AF-A0A563EB53-F1
#
_cell.length_a   1.000
_cell.length_b   1.000
_cell.length_c   1.000
_cell.angle_alpha   90.00
_cell.angle_beta   90.00
_cell.angle_gamma   90.00
#
_symmetry.space_group_name_H-M   'P 1'
#
loop_
_entity.id
_entity.type
_entity.pdbx_description
1 polymer ?
#
loop_
_entity_poly.entity_id
_entity_poly.type
_entity_poly.pdbx_seq_one_letter_code
_entity_poly.pdbx_strand_id
1 'polypeptide(L)'
;MTQYLMIFSDRADAEEVAQELSEEEFTEVHVVREVLAGEDDSEDRDWAVHVVEDTIDDESGAVAKALRARFTDAAERRGGRLQDGPGAPA
;
A
#
# COMPACT_ATOMS: atom_id res chain seq x y z
N MET A 1 -1.19 -15.76 -2.70
CA MET A 1 -0.77 -14.55 -1.98
C MET A 1 -0.80 -13.36 -2.91
N THR A 2 -1.61 -12.35 -2.59
CA THR A 2 -1.69 -11.09 -3.33
C THR A 2 -1.16 -9.97 -2.43
N GLN A 3 -0.37 -9.06 -3.01
CA GLN A 3 0.21 -7.92 -2.31
C GLN A 3 -0.29 -6.61 -2.91
N TYR A 4 -0.53 -5.62 -2.06
CA TYR A 4 -0.98 -4.29 -2.42
C TYR A 4 -0.06 -3.26 -1.79
N LEU A 5 0.36 -2.26 -2.58
CA LEU A 5 1.26 -1.22 -2.12
C LEU A 5 0.63 0.15 -2.37
N MET A 6 0.34 0.89 -1.30
CA MET A 6 -0.20 2.26 -1.38
C MET A 6 0.89 3.26 -1.01
N ILE A 7 1.17 4.23 -1.87
CA ILE A 7 2.21 5.24 -1.67
C ILE A 7 1.57 6.56 -1.23
N PHE A 8 2.13 7.16 -0.21
CA PHE A 8 1.70 8.41 0.42
C PHE A 8 2.89 9.37 0.56
N SER A 9 2.65 10.66 0.38
CA SER A 9 3.68 11.68 0.61
C SER A 9 3.88 12.01 2.10
N ASP A 10 2.89 11.68 2.94
CA ASP A 10 2.92 11.92 4.38
C ASP A 10 2.92 10.61 5.18
N ARG A 11 3.75 10.56 6.23
CA ARG A 11 3.87 9.41 7.13
C ARG A 11 2.61 9.18 7.94
N ALA A 12 2.07 10.24 8.55
CA ALA A 12 0.93 10.12 9.45
C ALA A 12 -0.27 9.56 8.68
N ASP A 13 -0.38 9.96 7.42
CA ASP A 13 -1.41 9.46 6.51
C ASP A 13 -1.25 7.96 6.20
N ALA A 14 -0.03 7.51 5.89
CA ALA A 14 0.28 6.10 5.72
C ALA A 14 0.05 5.27 7.00
N GLU A 15 0.39 5.81 8.17
CA GLU A 15 0.17 5.15 9.47
C GLU A 15 -1.32 5.02 9.80
N GLU A 16 -2.13 6.04 9.57
CA GLU A 16 -3.58 5.98 9.77
C GLU A 16 -4.24 4.95 8.84
N VAL A 17 -3.84 4.91 7.56
CA VAL A 17 -4.31 3.89 6.61
C VAL A 17 -3.92 2.50 7.08
N ALA A 18 -2.66 2.31 7.45
CA ALA A 18 -2.18 1.00 7.91
C ALA A 18 -2.87 0.56 9.20
N GLN A 19 -3.17 1.48 10.11
CA GLN A 19 -3.90 1.17 11.33
C GLN A 19 -5.34 0.75 11.02
N GLU A 20 -6.06 1.51 10.19
CA GLU A 20 -7.41 1.14 9.77
C GLU A 20 -7.45 -0.23 9.08
N LEU A 21 -6.46 -0.50 8.23
CA LEU A 21 -6.36 -1.79 7.54
C LEU A 21 -5.96 -2.91 8.50
N SER A 22 -5.06 -2.66 9.45
CA SER A 22 -4.66 -3.65 10.46
C SER A 22 -5.79 -4.02 11.42
N GLU A 23 -6.83 -3.20 11.53
CA GLU A 23 -8.08 -3.56 12.24
C GLU A 23 -8.97 -4.51 11.42
N GLU A 24 -8.79 -4.54 10.10
CA GLU A 24 -9.40 -5.55 9.24
C GLU A 24 -8.54 -6.83 9.29
N GLU A 25 -9.17 -8.01 9.15
CA GLU A 25 -8.51 -9.33 9.26
C GLU A 25 -7.61 -9.66 8.05
N PHE A 26 -6.77 -8.72 7.62
CA PHE A 26 -5.76 -8.95 6.60
C PHE A 26 -4.62 -9.82 7.16
N THR A 27 -3.93 -10.53 6.28
CA THR A 27 -2.85 -11.45 6.66
C THR A 27 -1.66 -10.68 7.21
N GLU A 28 -1.29 -9.57 6.57
CA GLU A 28 -0.16 -8.75 7.00
C GLU A 28 -0.31 -7.30 6.52
N VAL A 29 -0.07 -6.32 7.40
CA VAL A 29 -0.10 -4.88 7.09
C VAL A 29 1.14 -4.19 7.67
N HIS A 30 1.93 -3.56 6.82
CA HIS A 30 3.19 -2.91 7.21
C HIS A 30 3.40 -1.57 6.51
N VAL A 31 3.83 -0.56 7.28
CA VAL A 31 4.29 0.72 6.72
C VAL A 31 5.78 0.62 6.44
N VAL A 32 6.16 0.81 5.18
CA VAL A 32 7.53 0.79 4.68
C VAL A 32 7.90 2.19 4.20
N ARG A 33 9.08 2.68 4.57
CA ARG A 33 9.60 3.93 4.02
C ARG A 33 10.24 3.64 2.67
N GLU A 34 9.65 4.11 1.57
CA GLU A 34 10.24 3.98 0.24
C GLU A 34 11.22 5.14 0.02
N VAL A 35 12.51 4.82 -0.02
CA VAL A 35 13.53 5.78 -0.45
C VAL A 35 13.58 5.63 -1.96
N LEU A 36 12.80 6.42 -2.70
CA LEU A 36 12.96 6.49 -4.14
C LEU A 36 14.43 6.82 -4.39
N ALA A 37 15.14 5.89 -5.04
CA ALA A 37 16.57 5.98 -5.28
C ALA A 37 16.85 7.10 -6.29
N GLY A 38 16.83 8.34 -5.81
CA GLY A 38 17.20 9.55 -6.51
C GLY A 38 18.11 10.35 -5.59
N GLU A 39 19.30 10.63 -6.08
CA GLU A 39 20.39 11.30 -5.39
C GLU A 39 19.96 12.64 -4.75
N ASP A 40 20.42 12.83 -3.50
CA ASP A 40 20.61 14.10 -2.81
C ASP A 40 19.39 14.85 -2.23
N ASP A 41 19.53 15.17 -0.95
CA ASP A 41 18.78 16.09 -0.11
C ASP A 41 17.36 15.73 0.38
N SER A 42 17.29 15.68 1.70
CA SER A 42 16.11 15.76 2.56
C SER A 42 15.04 16.68 1.99
N GLU A 43 13.88 16.17 1.60
CA GLU A 43 12.55 16.80 1.82
C GLU A 43 11.38 15.99 1.24
N ASP A 44 11.60 15.11 0.25
CA ASP A 44 10.56 14.24 -0.29
C ASP A 44 10.79 12.78 0.14
N ARG A 45 10.09 12.35 1.20
CA ARG A 45 10.12 10.97 1.70
C ARG A 45 8.74 10.35 1.50
N ASP A 46 8.62 9.47 0.52
CA ASP A 46 7.40 8.72 0.32
C ASP A 46 7.30 7.54 1.31
N TRP A 47 6.09 7.32 1.80
CA TRP A 47 5.71 6.26 2.71
C TRP A 47 4.79 5.29 1.99
N ALA A 48 5.08 4.01 2.10
CA ALA A 48 4.34 2.95 1.44
C ALA A 48 3.63 2.09 2.48
N VAL A 49 2.36 1.78 2.27
CA VAL A 49 1.60 0.79 3.07
C VAL A 49 1.53 -0.49 2.25
N HIS A 50 2.19 -1.53 2.76
CA HIS A 50 2.20 -2.87 2.19
C HIS A 50 1.16 -3.74 2.89
N VAL A 51 0.22 -4.28 2.11
CA VAL A 51 -0.83 -5.19 2.57
C VAL A 51 -0.67 -6.51 1.83
N VAL A 52 -0.55 -7.61 2.56
CA VAL A 52 -0.44 -8.97 2.00
C VAL A 52 -1.67 -9.76 2.39
N GLU A 53 -2.21 -10.48 1.42
CA GLU A 53 -3.35 -11.38 1.56
C GLU A 53 -2.98 -12.78 1.06
N ASP A 54 -2.80 -13.74 1.97
CA ASP A 54 -2.52 -15.14 1.62
C ASP A 54 -3.78 -15.88 1.12
N THR A 55 -4.95 -15.44 1.59
CA THR A 55 -6.26 -16.05 1.26
C THR A 55 -6.67 -15.87 -0.20
N ILE A 56 -6.02 -14.96 -0.93
CA ILE A 56 -6.25 -14.71 -2.35
C ILE A 56 -5.18 -15.41 -3.18
N ASP A 57 -5.61 -16.43 -3.91
CA ASP A 57 -4.80 -17.20 -4.86
C ASP A 57 -4.89 -16.62 -6.29
N ASP A 58 -6.01 -15.95 -6.63
CA ASP A 58 -6.24 -15.36 -7.95
C ASP A 58 -6.29 -13.82 -7.89
N GLU A 59 -5.18 -13.18 -8.30
CA GLU A 59 -5.04 -11.71 -8.34
C GLU A 59 -5.98 -11.04 -9.36
N SER A 60 -6.44 -11.79 -10.36
CA SER A 60 -7.41 -11.35 -11.36
C SER A 60 -8.87 -11.56 -10.91
N GLY A 61 -9.06 -12.13 -9.71
CA GLY A 61 -10.35 -12.53 -9.19
C GLY A 61 -11.22 -11.32 -8.84
N ALA A 62 -12.53 -11.54 -8.76
CA ALA A 62 -13.48 -10.49 -8.40
C ALA A 62 -13.17 -9.89 -7.01
N VAL A 63 -12.70 -10.71 -6.07
CA VAL A 63 -12.30 -10.28 -4.72
C VAL A 63 -11.05 -9.40 -4.78
N ALA A 64 -10.00 -9.86 -5.46
CA ALA A 64 -8.76 -9.10 -5.61
C ALA A 64 -8.99 -7.73 -6.28
N LYS A 65 -9.87 -7.70 -7.29
CA LYS A 65 -10.27 -6.47 -7.98
C LYS A 65 -11.10 -5.54 -7.11
N ALA A 66 -11.98 -6.08 -6.26
CA ALA A 66 -12.76 -5.29 -5.30
C ALA A 66 -11.86 -4.69 -4.22
N LEU A 67 -10.92 -5.46 -3.68
CA LEU A 67 -9.90 -4.97 -2.73
C LEU A 67 -9.03 -3.89 -3.35
N ARG A 68 -8.53 -4.12 -4.58
CA ARG A 68 -7.78 -3.12 -5.34
C ARG A 68 -8.56 -1.80 -5.44
N ALA A 69 -9.82 -1.86 -5.87
CA ALA A 69 -10.65 -0.66 -5.99
C ALA A 69 -10.86 0.04 -4.63
N ARG A 70 -11.04 -0.73 -3.55
CA ARG A 70 -11.16 -0.20 -2.19
C ARG A 70 -9.87 0.49 -1.73
N PHE A 71 -8.72 -0.14 -1.93
CA PHE A 71 -7.42 0.43 -1.55
C PHE A 71 -7.07 1.65 -2.40
N THR A 72 -7.43 1.66 -3.68
CA THR A 72 -7.33 2.84 -4.52
C THR A 72 -8.15 4.00 -3.94
N ASP A 73 -9.42 3.78 -3.60
CA ASP A 73 -10.26 4.82 -2.97
C ASP A 73 -9.70 5.29 -1.62
N ALA A 74 -9.23 4.36 -0.78
CA ALA A 74 -8.64 4.69 0.52
C ALA A 74 -7.37 5.54 0.40
N ALA A 75 -6.51 5.23 -0.59
CA ALA A 75 -5.32 6.00 -0.86
C ALA A 75 -5.67 7.38 -1.44
N GLU A 76 -6.55 7.44 -2.46
CA GLU A 76 -6.93 8.69 -3.12
C GLU A 76 -7.59 9.70 -2.19
N ARG A 77 -8.42 9.25 -1.23
CA ARG A 77 -9.04 10.11 -0.21
C ARG A 77 -8.03 10.92 0.59
N ARG A 78 -6.82 10.40 0.69
CA ARG A 78 -5.75 10.96 1.50
C ARG A 78 -4.57 11.48 0.65
N GLY A 79 -4.74 11.55 -0.67
CA GLY A 79 -3.71 12.00 -1.59
C GLY A 79 -2.61 10.97 -1.87
N GLY A 80 -2.80 9.72 -1.45
CA GLY A 80 -1.98 8.59 -1.84
C GLY A 80 -2.43 7.95 -3.15
N ARG A 81 -1.63 7.01 -3.65
CA ARG A 81 -1.93 6.22 -4.85
C ARG A 81 -1.62 4.75 -4.64
N LEU A 82 -2.48 3.88 -5.18
CA LEU A 82 -2.16 2.45 -5.24
C LEU A 82 -1.18 2.19 -6.39
N GLN A 83 -0.08 1.52 -6.11
CA GLN A 83 0.86 1.06 -7.12
C GLN A 83 0.37 -0.25 -7.73
N ASP A 84 0.18 -0.25 -9.05
CA ASP A 84 -0.21 -1.43 -9.82
C ASP A 84 1.03 -2.19 -10.28
N GLY A 85 1.30 -3.34 -9.66
CA GLY A 85 2.40 -4.23 -10.01
C GLY A 85 3.02 -4.89 -8.78
N PRO A 86 3.73 -6.02 -8.94
CA PRO A 86 4.48 -6.60 -7.85
C PRO A 86 5.50 -5.55 -7.42
N GLY A 87 5.30 -4.98 -6.24
CA GLY A 87 6.35 -4.30 -5.50
C GLY A 87 7.41 -5.34 -5.18
N ALA A 88 8.26 -5.66 -6.16
CA ALA A 88 9.43 -6.46 -5.96
C ALA A 88 10.43 -5.58 -5.21
N PRO A 89 10.84 -5.91 -3.97
CA PRO A 89 12.13 -5.44 -3.51
C PRO A 89 13.18 -6.04 -4.46
N ALA A 90 14.00 -5.18 -5.07
CA ALA A 90 15.18 -5.58 -5.81
C ALA A 90 16.19 -6.32 -4.90
#